data_AF-A0A7W3J905-F1
#
_entry.id   AF-A0A7W3J905-F1
#
_cell.length_a   1.000
_cell.length_b   1.000
_cell.length_c   1.000
_cell.angle_alpha   90.00
_cell.angle_beta   90.00
_cell.angle_gamma   90.00
#
_symmetry.space_group_name_H-M   'P 1'
#
loop_
_entity.id
_entity.type
_entity.pdbx_description
1 polymer ?
#
loop_
_entity_poly.entity_id
_entity_poly.type
_entity_poly.pdbx_seq_one_letter_code
_entity_poly.pdbx_strand_id
1 'polypeptide(L)'
;MSRVVFQLSAFGEEGATTPLVRLVEPVDDLALDRTFDCPDDAGTDAAAVNAREGDRLYRALAAHEQLGDQLAVALHSADRRFPVYAEILPRSGADALPWETLRFPGDGPYLALEDKYALARVVRTTAPRVPLYQLEPPLKILAVLSCLGLGAAAELRELRAAALDAGPGMARLLVVLSEEELATGLQAEIDAGTAPEVAGVHLVPPDHHELVKLVNDFKPHVLHLFCHGSTVPVPHVRLALKQDWAAADPGIGLALEKEQFAKFTWDTDGGPWLVVLNCCEGAASSGDGATSLARDLVTKGVAPAAVGMREPIRSAVASTLTQGLYGALLGELAARSKAGATLSAPLDWAALTVAARNRLVSGLGAGMTPAEARDQSREWTLPALYLRWEDFQLQLVAPRDPGGAPRTDPEQARAWRLEVAALQSLLAALPPGQGEAFRVGAAARIAELAALLGVTPEALDEAP
;
A
#
# COMPACT_ATOMS: atom_id res chain seq x y z
N MET A 1 7.69 17.67 7.38
CA MET A 1 6.29 18.12 7.13
C MET A 1 5.62 18.33 8.48
N SER A 2 4.72 19.30 8.64
CA SER A 2 3.93 19.39 9.88
C SER A 2 2.82 18.33 9.79
N ARG A 3 2.87 17.31 10.64
CA ARG A 3 1.84 16.27 10.76
C ARG A 3 1.16 16.37 12.13
N VAL A 4 -0.14 16.11 12.20
CA VAL A 4 -0.85 15.95 13.47
C VAL A 4 -0.87 14.46 13.75
N VAL A 5 0.01 14.02 14.65
CA VAL A 5 -0.11 12.68 15.22
C VAL A 5 -0.74 12.83 16.58
N PHE A 6 -1.78 12.06 16.85
CA PHE A 6 -2.29 11.89 18.20
C PHE A 6 -2.13 10.46 18.66
N GLN A 7 -1.58 10.29 19.85
CA GLN A 7 -1.47 9.00 20.51
C GLN A 7 -2.78 8.61 21.20
N LEU A 8 -3.01 7.31 21.37
CA LEU A 8 -4.12 6.74 22.13
C LEU A 8 -3.61 5.53 22.92
N SER A 9 -3.16 5.76 24.16
CA SER A 9 -2.72 4.72 25.12
C SER A 9 -3.84 4.19 25.99
N ALA A 10 -3.86 2.93 26.43
CA ALA A 10 -4.56 2.61 27.69
C ALA A 10 -3.58 2.62 28.84
N PHE A 11 -3.68 3.62 29.73
CA PHE A 11 -3.24 3.48 31.11
C PHE A 11 -4.29 4.14 32.02
N GLY A 12 -5.22 3.32 32.51
CA GLY A 12 -6.12 3.68 33.60
C GLY A 12 -5.90 2.71 34.77
N GLU A 13 -6.09 3.18 35.99
CA GLU A 13 -6.36 2.29 37.13
C GLU A 13 -7.74 1.62 36.90
N GLU A 14 -7.88 0.34 37.27
CA GLU A 14 -9.18 -0.38 37.27
C GLU A 14 -9.86 -0.69 35.91
N GLY A 15 -9.10 -1.04 34.86
CA GLY A 15 -9.66 -1.74 33.69
C GLY A 15 -10.53 -0.91 32.73
N ALA A 16 -10.67 0.40 32.96
CA ALA A 16 -11.24 1.32 31.97
C ALA A 16 -10.19 1.67 30.90
N THR A 17 -10.54 1.44 29.63
CA THR A 17 -9.71 1.85 28.49
C THR A 17 -9.73 3.37 28.38
N THR A 18 -8.58 3.97 28.63
CA THR A 18 -8.42 5.42 28.73
C THR A 18 -7.40 5.88 27.71
N PRO A 19 -7.73 6.00 26.41
CA PRO A 19 -6.89 6.59 25.36
C PRO A 19 -6.23 7.91 25.82
N LEU A 20 -4.99 8.20 25.43
CA LEU A 20 -4.24 9.38 25.89
C LEU A 20 -3.69 10.15 24.69
N VAL A 21 -4.19 11.37 24.46
CA VAL A 21 -3.86 12.24 23.32
C VAL A 21 -2.53 12.98 23.51
N ARG A 22 -1.64 12.94 22.51
CA ARG A 22 -0.34 13.66 22.51
C ARG A 22 -0.04 14.29 21.16
N LEU A 23 0.57 15.47 21.15
CA LEU A 23 1.08 16.16 19.95
C LEU A 23 2.62 16.27 20.06
N VAL A 24 3.39 15.29 19.58
CA VAL A 24 4.86 15.43 19.61
C VAL A 24 5.61 14.72 18.48
N GLU A 25 6.65 15.38 17.99
CA GLU A 25 7.93 14.75 17.62
C GLU A 25 9.06 15.40 18.44
N PRO A 26 9.91 14.66 19.19
CA PRO A 26 9.81 13.24 19.56
C PRO A 26 8.93 13.02 20.81
N VAL A 27 8.33 11.85 20.92
CA VAL A 27 7.49 11.47 22.07
C VAL A 27 8.36 11.32 23.32
N ASP A 28 8.16 12.19 24.32
CA ASP A 28 8.63 11.94 25.69
C ASP A 28 7.65 10.97 26.36
N ASP A 29 8.14 9.77 26.69
CA ASP A 29 7.31 8.71 27.24
C ASP A 29 6.71 9.06 28.62
N LEU A 30 7.22 10.10 29.31
CA LEU A 30 6.89 10.39 30.72
C LEU A 30 5.76 11.41 30.96
N ALA A 31 5.24 12.09 29.93
CA ALA A 31 4.16 13.09 30.10
C ALA A 31 2.83 12.58 29.52
N LEU A 32 1.93 12.07 30.37
CA LEU A 32 0.60 11.58 29.98
C LEU A 32 -0.44 12.46 30.67
N ASP A 33 -1.10 13.36 29.93
CA ASP A 33 -1.85 14.45 30.57
C ASP A 33 -3.36 14.24 30.69
N ARG A 34 -4.05 13.46 29.83
CA ARG A 34 -5.53 13.29 29.94
C ARG A 34 -6.12 12.04 29.30
N THR A 35 -7.10 11.48 30.00
CA THR A 35 -8.05 10.46 29.56
C THR A 35 -8.89 10.91 28.36
N PHE A 36 -8.92 10.12 27.30
CA PHE A 36 -9.92 10.18 26.24
C PHE A 36 -11.03 9.21 26.60
N ASP A 37 -12.24 9.75 26.60
CA ASP A 37 -13.47 9.01 26.75
C ASP A 37 -14.33 9.38 25.54
N CYS A 38 -14.75 8.36 24.80
CA CYS A 38 -15.64 8.52 23.65
C CYS A 38 -16.98 7.88 24.05
N PRO A 39 -17.87 8.63 24.70
CA PRO A 39 -19.09 8.06 25.25
C PRO A 39 -19.92 7.39 24.15
N ASP A 40 -20.61 6.31 24.51
CA ASP A 40 -21.57 5.68 23.61
C ASP A 40 -22.71 6.65 23.31
N ASP A 41 -23.00 6.82 22.02
CA ASP A 41 -24.14 7.62 21.58
C ASP A 41 -25.34 6.68 21.36
N ALA A 42 -26.39 6.86 22.15
CA ALA A 42 -27.63 6.08 22.05
C ALA A 42 -28.52 6.49 20.86
N GLY A 43 -28.05 7.40 19.99
CA GLY A 43 -28.78 7.85 18.81
C GLY A 43 -29.13 6.72 17.84
N THR A 44 -30.42 6.57 17.54
CA THR A 44 -30.97 5.51 16.69
C THR A 44 -31.14 5.89 15.22
N ASP A 45 -30.79 7.12 14.82
CA ASP A 45 -30.98 7.58 13.45
C ASP A 45 -29.99 6.89 12.49
N ALA A 46 -30.52 6.10 11.55
CA ALA A 46 -29.73 5.42 10.55
C ALA A 46 -29.24 6.35 9.43
N ALA A 47 -29.90 7.49 9.20
CA ALA A 47 -29.74 8.32 8.00
C ALA A 47 -28.48 9.20 7.95
N ALA A 48 -27.63 9.16 8.98
CA ALA A 48 -26.36 9.90 9.03
C ALA A 48 -25.35 9.22 9.96
N VAL A 49 -25.31 7.89 9.94
CA VAL A 49 -24.54 7.10 10.90
C VAL A 49 -23.07 7.49 10.93
N ASN A 50 -22.44 7.73 9.78
CA ASN A 50 -21.04 8.11 9.73
C ASN A 50 -20.81 9.54 10.22
N ALA A 51 -21.75 10.46 9.97
CA ALA A 51 -21.64 11.84 10.43
C ALA A 51 -21.68 11.90 11.95
N ARG A 52 -22.62 11.18 12.56
CA ARG A 52 -22.74 11.07 14.02
C ARG A 52 -21.49 10.47 14.66
N GLU A 53 -21.00 9.34 14.13
CA GLU A 53 -19.78 8.72 14.63
C GLU A 53 -18.56 9.64 14.49
N GLY A 54 -18.45 10.33 13.36
CA GLY A 54 -17.40 11.30 13.10
C GLY A 54 -17.42 12.49 14.06
N ASP A 55 -18.58 13.10 14.28
CA ASP A 55 -18.76 14.22 15.20
C ASP A 55 -18.51 13.81 16.66
N ARG A 56 -18.87 12.56 17.01
CA ARG A 56 -18.59 11.97 18.33
C ARG A 56 -17.09 11.85 18.56
N LEU A 57 -16.36 11.26 17.62
CA LEU A 57 -14.91 11.15 17.68
C LEU A 57 -14.23 12.53 17.71
N TYR A 58 -14.69 13.46 16.88
CA TYR A 58 -14.15 14.82 16.87
C TYR A 58 -14.34 15.53 18.21
N ARG A 59 -15.54 15.48 18.80
CA ARG A 59 -15.82 16.09 20.11
C ARG A 59 -14.93 15.49 21.21
N ALA A 60 -14.78 14.17 21.22
CA ALA A 60 -13.90 13.49 22.17
C ALA A 60 -12.44 13.93 22.04
N LEU A 61 -11.94 14.05 20.80
CA LEU A 61 -10.59 14.57 20.51
C LEU A 61 -10.44 16.06 20.88
N ALA A 62 -11.40 16.90 20.49
CA ALA A 62 -11.36 18.35 20.71
C ALA A 62 -11.53 18.76 22.18
N ALA A 63 -12.01 17.87 23.05
CA ALA A 63 -12.00 18.09 24.50
C ALA A 63 -10.58 18.19 25.08
N HIS A 64 -9.57 17.72 24.34
CA HIS A 64 -8.17 17.96 24.64
C HIS A 64 -7.71 19.27 24.01
N GLU A 65 -7.51 20.32 24.82
CA GLU A 65 -7.22 21.71 24.40
C GLU A 65 -6.19 21.79 23.26
N GLN A 66 -4.99 21.23 23.45
CA GLN A 66 -3.94 21.27 22.43
C GLN A 66 -4.33 20.56 21.12
N LEU A 67 -5.09 19.47 21.18
CA LEU A 67 -5.51 18.75 19.98
C LEU A 67 -6.65 19.49 19.29
N GLY A 68 -7.59 20.04 20.05
CA GLY A 68 -8.62 20.93 19.55
C GLY A 68 -8.01 22.09 18.77
N ASP A 69 -6.98 22.74 19.31
CA ASP A 69 -6.27 23.83 18.65
C ASP A 69 -5.60 23.39 17.34
N GLN A 70 -4.92 22.23 17.33
CA GLN A 70 -4.24 21.72 16.14
C GLN A 70 -5.22 21.26 15.06
N LEU A 71 -6.33 20.63 15.45
CA LEU A 71 -7.42 20.31 14.53
C LEU A 71 -8.03 21.59 13.95
N ALA A 72 -8.23 22.63 14.77
CA ALA A 72 -8.69 23.93 14.28
C ALA A 72 -7.69 24.57 13.31
N VAL A 73 -6.38 24.52 13.58
CA VAL A 73 -5.34 24.99 12.66
C VAL A 73 -5.36 24.20 11.34
N ALA A 74 -5.47 22.87 11.43
CA ALA A 74 -5.55 22.00 10.25
C ALA A 74 -6.76 22.36 9.38
N LEU A 75 -7.94 22.59 9.98
CA LEU A 75 -9.15 23.00 9.28
C LEU A 75 -8.97 24.31 8.50
N HIS A 76 -8.39 25.33 9.12
CA HIS A 76 -8.27 26.68 8.54
C HIS A 76 -7.08 26.87 7.60
N SER A 77 -6.20 25.89 7.49
CA SER A 77 -5.05 25.97 6.57
C SER A 77 -5.47 25.78 5.10
N ALA A 78 -5.24 26.77 4.24
CA ALA A 78 -5.67 26.68 2.84
C ALA A 78 -4.73 25.84 1.95
N ASP A 79 -3.41 25.97 2.12
CA ASP A 79 -2.44 25.57 1.08
C ASP A 79 -1.49 24.43 1.46
N ARG A 80 -1.66 23.82 2.63
CA ARG A 80 -0.70 22.83 3.14
C ARG A 80 -1.41 21.52 3.49
N ARG A 81 -0.79 20.39 3.13
CA ARG A 81 -1.22 19.06 3.60
C ARG A 81 -0.96 18.96 5.10
N PHE A 82 -1.91 18.40 5.82
CA PHE A 82 -1.87 18.12 7.25
C PHE A 82 -2.28 16.66 7.50
N PRO A 83 -1.39 15.68 7.24
CA PRO A 83 -1.67 14.29 7.53
C PRO A 83 -2.06 14.10 9.00
N VAL A 84 -3.13 13.33 9.23
CA VAL A 84 -3.65 13.01 10.55
C VAL A 84 -3.42 11.53 10.83
N TYR A 85 -2.73 11.23 11.93
CA TYR A 85 -2.44 9.85 12.32
C TYR A 85 -2.98 9.55 13.71
N ALA A 86 -3.75 8.47 13.83
CA ALA A 86 -4.18 7.90 15.10
C ALA A 86 -3.19 6.81 15.53
N GLU A 87 -2.33 7.08 16.51
CA GLU A 87 -1.41 6.07 17.03
C GLU A 87 -2.15 5.14 18.00
N ILE A 88 -2.30 3.88 17.60
CA ILE A 88 -3.07 2.89 18.35
C ILE A 88 -2.12 2.07 19.22
N LEU A 89 -2.17 2.29 20.54
CA LEU A 89 -1.36 1.52 21.49
C LEU A 89 -2.03 0.20 21.90
N PRO A 90 -1.26 -0.81 22.30
CA PRO A 90 -1.80 -2.13 22.66
C PRO A 90 -2.85 -2.02 23.77
N ARG A 91 -3.86 -2.91 23.74
CA ARG A 91 -4.89 -3.03 24.79
C ARG A 91 -5.72 -1.76 25.06
N SER A 92 -5.71 -0.80 24.13
CA SER A 92 -6.41 0.49 24.31
C SER A 92 -7.90 0.45 24.04
N GLY A 93 -8.44 -0.61 23.43
CA GLY A 93 -9.81 -0.60 22.90
C GLY A 93 -10.03 0.37 21.72
N ALA A 94 -9.14 1.36 21.54
CA ALA A 94 -9.19 2.37 20.48
C ALA A 94 -9.18 1.76 19.08
N ASP A 95 -8.64 0.55 18.92
CA ASP A 95 -8.62 -0.16 17.65
C ASP A 95 -10.04 -0.47 17.11
N ALA A 96 -11.02 -0.63 18.01
CA ALA A 96 -12.41 -0.90 17.62
C ALA A 96 -13.13 0.35 17.09
N LEU A 97 -12.66 1.55 17.43
CA LEU A 97 -13.33 2.80 17.09
C LEU A 97 -13.30 3.07 15.57
N PRO A 98 -14.36 3.71 15.03
CA PRO A 98 -14.47 4.01 13.61
C PRO A 98 -13.70 5.26 13.22
N TRP A 99 -12.38 5.27 13.42
CA TRP A 99 -11.52 6.41 13.11
C TRP A 99 -11.74 6.97 11.71
N GLU A 100 -12.02 6.12 10.73
CA GLU A 100 -12.30 6.49 9.35
C GLU A 100 -13.52 7.42 9.20
N THR A 101 -14.43 7.46 10.16
CA THR A 101 -15.56 8.39 10.20
C THR A 101 -15.21 9.77 10.73
N LEU A 102 -14.01 9.97 11.31
CA LEU A 102 -13.61 11.25 11.90
C LEU A 102 -13.75 12.39 10.88
N ARG A 103 -14.55 13.39 11.24
CA ARG A 103 -14.85 14.57 10.42
C ARG A 103 -14.72 15.85 11.23
N PHE A 104 -14.51 16.97 10.55
CA PHE A 104 -14.69 18.27 11.18
C PHE A 104 -16.18 18.54 11.45
N PRO A 105 -16.51 19.31 12.50
CA PRO A 105 -17.88 19.49 12.96
C PRO A 105 -18.77 20.19 11.93
N GLY A 106 -20.07 19.91 12.00
CA GLY A 106 -21.05 20.40 11.03
C GLY A 106 -20.87 19.74 9.67
N ASP A 107 -21.10 20.47 8.58
CA ASP A 107 -20.91 19.96 7.21
C ASP A 107 -19.43 19.90 6.78
N GLY A 108 -18.51 19.80 7.75
CA GLY A 108 -17.08 19.71 7.53
C GLY A 108 -16.66 18.38 6.87
N PRO A 109 -15.47 18.33 6.26
CA PRO A 109 -15.03 17.15 5.53
C PRO A 109 -14.61 16.01 6.44
N TYR A 110 -14.74 14.79 5.92
CA TYR A 110 -14.18 13.57 6.50
C TYR A 110 -12.67 13.50 6.26
N LEU A 111 -11.88 13.34 7.33
CA LEU A 111 -10.42 13.36 7.24
C LEU A 111 -9.87 12.16 6.42
N ALA A 112 -10.61 11.05 6.40
CA ALA A 112 -10.28 9.85 5.65
C ALA A 112 -10.65 9.90 4.16
N LEU A 113 -11.34 10.95 3.71
CA LEU A 113 -11.76 11.15 2.31
C LEU A 113 -11.07 12.34 1.62
N GLU A 114 -10.27 13.10 2.36
CA GLU A 114 -9.56 14.27 1.85
C GLU A 114 -8.05 14.02 1.84
N ASP A 115 -7.41 14.16 0.67
CA ASP A 115 -5.95 14.00 0.52
C ASP A 115 -5.15 14.97 1.40
N LYS A 116 -5.75 16.13 1.73
CA LYS A 116 -5.17 17.10 2.65
C LYS A 116 -4.91 16.49 4.02
N TYR A 117 -5.80 15.66 4.53
CA TYR A 117 -5.73 15.09 5.88
C TYR A 117 -5.29 13.63 5.91
N ALA A 118 -5.63 12.85 4.87
CA ALA A 118 -5.17 11.47 4.67
C ALA A 118 -5.09 10.65 5.97
N LEU A 119 -6.23 10.46 6.64
CA LEU A 119 -6.26 9.77 7.93
C LEU A 119 -5.78 8.32 7.83
N ALA A 120 -4.85 7.94 8.71
CA ALA A 120 -4.39 6.57 8.90
C ALA A 120 -4.15 6.21 10.37
N ARG A 121 -4.11 4.90 10.67
CA ARG A 121 -3.72 4.38 11.98
C ARG A 121 -2.21 4.12 11.96
N VAL A 122 -1.49 4.53 13.00
CA VAL A 122 -0.05 4.24 13.13
C VAL A 122 0.21 3.35 14.34
N VAL A 123 1.22 2.50 14.25
CA VAL A 123 1.61 1.60 15.34
C VAL A 123 3.12 1.61 15.53
N ARG A 124 3.55 1.33 16.76
CA ARG A 124 4.96 1.10 17.06
C ARG A 124 5.35 -0.31 16.67
N THR A 125 6.51 -0.44 16.05
CA THR A 125 7.12 -1.74 15.77
C THR A 125 8.52 -1.78 16.37
N THR A 126 8.94 -2.99 16.74
CA THR A 126 10.32 -3.27 17.14
C THR A 126 11.20 -3.66 15.96
N ALA A 127 10.62 -3.80 14.76
CA ALA A 127 11.37 -4.18 13.56
C ALA A 127 12.31 -3.04 13.14
N PRO A 128 13.53 -3.37 12.65
CA PRO A 128 14.48 -2.37 12.18
C PRO A 128 13.85 -1.42 11.15
N ARG A 129 14.25 -0.14 11.22
CA ARG A 129 13.85 0.86 10.25
C ARG A 129 14.60 0.61 8.94
N VAL A 130 13.86 0.57 7.83
CA VAL A 130 14.44 0.65 6.49
C VAL A 130 14.44 2.12 6.07
N PRO A 131 15.61 2.74 5.82
CA PRO A 131 15.69 4.17 5.53
C PRO A 131 15.18 4.52 4.12
N LEU A 132 15.30 3.57 3.19
CA LEU A 132 14.94 3.76 1.78
C LEU A 132 14.58 2.41 1.15
N TYR A 133 13.42 2.35 0.51
CA TYR A 133 13.01 1.26 -0.36
C TYR A 133 13.36 1.61 -1.80
N GLN A 134 13.93 0.66 -2.53
CA GLN A 134 14.22 0.82 -3.95
C GLN A 134 13.28 -0.08 -4.74
N LEU A 135 12.55 0.53 -5.69
CA LEU A 135 11.79 -0.20 -6.68
C LEU A 135 12.55 -0.16 -7.99
N GLU A 136 13.01 -1.32 -8.42
CA GLU A 136 13.34 -1.59 -9.81
C GLU A 136 12.07 -2.15 -10.47
N PRO A 137 11.37 -1.38 -11.33
CA PRO A 137 10.15 -1.87 -11.96
C PRO A 137 10.39 -3.21 -12.68
N PRO A 138 9.43 -4.15 -12.63
CA PRO A 138 8.03 -3.96 -12.21
C PRO A 138 7.77 -4.03 -10.70
N LEU A 139 6.69 -3.38 -10.25
CA LEU A 139 6.10 -3.66 -8.94
C LEU A 139 5.52 -5.08 -8.94
N LYS A 140 6.14 -5.98 -8.16
CA LYS A 140 5.67 -7.35 -7.97
C LYS A 140 4.49 -7.41 -7.00
N ILE A 141 3.36 -7.93 -7.46
CA ILE A 141 2.16 -8.13 -6.65
C ILE A 141 1.85 -9.63 -6.65
N LEU A 142 1.82 -10.24 -5.47
CA LEU A 142 1.31 -11.60 -5.30
C LEU A 142 -0.14 -11.51 -4.83
N ALA A 143 -1.06 -12.02 -5.63
CA ALA A 143 -2.49 -11.99 -5.36
C ALA A 143 -3.00 -13.41 -5.06
N VAL A 144 -3.37 -13.66 -3.81
CA VAL A 144 -4.04 -14.88 -3.37
C VAL A 144 -5.54 -14.63 -3.40
N LEU A 145 -6.23 -15.18 -4.41
CA LEU A 145 -7.67 -15.01 -4.61
C LEU A 145 -8.36 -16.36 -4.35
N SER A 146 -8.85 -16.50 -3.13
CA SER A 146 -9.25 -17.78 -2.55
C SER A 146 -10.37 -17.59 -1.52
N CYS A 147 -11.58 -17.29 -2.02
CA CYS A 147 -12.76 -17.05 -1.20
C CYS A 147 -13.86 -18.05 -1.55
N LEU A 148 -14.03 -19.10 -0.74
CA LEU A 148 -15.02 -20.13 -1.03
C LEU A 148 -16.44 -19.52 -1.13
N GLY A 149 -17.15 -19.83 -2.22
CA GLY A 149 -18.50 -19.33 -2.48
C GLY A 149 -18.56 -17.92 -3.09
N LEU A 150 -17.41 -17.26 -3.28
CA LEU A 150 -17.31 -15.94 -3.94
C LEU A 150 -16.24 -16.01 -5.04
N GLY A 151 -16.66 -15.94 -6.30
CA GLY A 151 -15.75 -16.03 -7.44
C GLY A 151 -14.72 -14.89 -7.49
N ALA A 152 -13.46 -15.24 -7.77
CA ALA A 152 -12.32 -14.33 -7.82
C ALA A 152 -12.21 -13.51 -9.12
N ALA A 153 -13.03 -13.81 -10.14
CA ALA A 153 -12.90 -13.22 -11.46
C ALA A 153 -13.01 -11.68 -11.46
N ALA A 154 -13.89 -11.11 -10.63
CA ALA A 154 -14.02 -9.66 -10.52
C ALA A 154 -12.77 -9.02 -9.93
N GLU A 155 -12.23 -9.62 -8.87
CA GLU A 155 -11.02 -9.15 -8.19
C GLU A 155 -9.79 -9.22 -9.09
N LEU A 156 -9.61 -10.36 -9.77
CA LEU A 156 -8.52 -10.56 -10.74
C LEU A 156 -8.58 -9.53 -11.87
N ARG A 157 -9.78 -9.25 -12.38
CA ARG A 157 -9.99 -8.28 -13.47
C ARG A 157 -9.58 -6.86 -13.05
N GLU A 158 -9.89 -6.41 -11.84
CA GLU A 158 -9.48 -5.08 -11.37
C GLU A 158 -7.96 -4.98 -11.17
N LEU A 159 -7.31 -6.03 -10.64
CA LEU A 159 -5.84 -6.09 -10.53
C LEU A 159 -5.17 -6.01 -11.88
N ARG A 160 -5.64 -6.80 -12.86
CA ARG A 160 -5.11 -6.81 -14.22
C ARG A 160 -5.34 -5.48 -14.92
N ALA A 161 -6.53 -4.89 -14.80
CA ALA A 161 -6.83 -3.58 -15.38
C ALA A 161 -5.87 -2.51 -14.85
N ALA A 162 -5.68 -2.43 -13.53
CA ALA A 162 -4.74 -1.47 -12.95
C ALA A 162 -3.28 -1.70 -13.43
N ALA A 163 -2.85 -2.96 -13.56
CA ALA A 163 -1.52 -3.29 -14.08
C ALA A 163 -1.34 -2.87 -15.55
N LEU A 164 -2.36 -3.08 -16.38
CA LEU A 164 -2.36 -2.71 -17.80
C LEU A 164 -2.41 -1.19 -17.99
N ASP A 165 -3.28 -0.50 -17.24
CA ASP A 165 -3.46 0.96 -17.32
C ASP A 165 -2.21 1.73 -16.91
N ALA A 166 -1.42 1.19 -15.98
CA ALA A 166 -0.15 1.77 -15.55
C ALA A 166 0.92 1.75 -16.66
N GLY A 167 0.76 0.85 -17.64
CA GLY A 167 1.67 0.66 -18.76
C GLY A 167 2.58 -0.56 -18.62
N PRO A 168 3.17 -1.01 -19.74
CA PRO A 168 3.95 -2.24 -19.78
C PRO A 168 5.16 -2.16 -18.85
N GLY A 169 5.38 -3.21 -18.07
CA GLY A 169 6.52 -3.32 -17.16
C GLY A 169 6.40 -2.53 -15.86
N MET A 170 5.29 -1.83 -15.60
CA MET A 170 5.09 -1.14 -14.32
C MET A 170 4.70 -2.08 -13.18
N ALA A 171 3.94 -3.13 -13.48
CA ALA A 171 3.50 -4.12 -12.51
C ALA A 171 3.63 -5.53 -13.07
N ARG A 172 3.80 -6.51 -12.16
CA ARG A 172 3.89 -7.93 -12.49
C ARG A 172 3.14 -8.75 -11.44
N LEU A 173 2.16 -9.53 -11.88
CA LEU A 173 1.25 -10.27 -11.02
C LEU A 173 1.66 -11.75 -10.92
N LEU A 174 1.79 -12.29 -9.71
CA LEU A 174 1.74 -13.74 -9.47
C LEU A 174 0.39 -14.07 -8.84
N VAL A 175 -0.43 -14.87 -9.51
CA VAL A 175 -1.80 -15.13 -9.07
C VAL A 175 -1.91 -16.54 -8.47
N VAL A 176 -2.45 -16.64 -7.27
CA VAL A 176 -2.72 -17.90 -6.58
C VAL A 176 -4.24 -18.04 -6.41
N LEU A 177 -4.84 -19.04 -7.04
CA LEU A 177 -6.30 -19.20 -7.15
C LEU A 177 -6.79 -20.47 -6.46
N SER A 178 -7.99 -20.43 -5.88
CA SER A 178 -8.68 -21.65 -5.46
C SER A 178 -9.52 -22.30 -6.56
N GLU A 179 -9.94 -21.52 -7.56
CA GLU A 179 -10.81 -21.95 -8.66
C GLU A 179 -9.99 -22.54 -9.81
N GLU A 180 -10.12 -23.84 -10.07
CA GLU A 180 -9.34 -24.54 -11.12
C GLU A 180 -9.63 -24.03 -12.53
N GLU A 181 -10.90 -23.78 -12.85
CA GLU A 181 -11.30 -23.32 -14.17
C GLU A 181 -10.70 -21.93 -14.47
N LEU A 182 -10.74 -21.02 -13.48
CA LEU A 182 -10.13 -19.69 -13.61
C LEU A 182 -8.60 -19.77 -13.73
N ALA A 183 -7.96 -20.68 -12.98
CA ALA A 183 -6.52 -20.90 -13.08
C ALA A 183 -6.12 -21.45 -14.46
N THR A 184 -6.88 -22.41 -14.98
CA THR A 184 -6.64 -22.99 -16.30
C THR A 184 -6.83 -21.96 -17.41
N GLY A 185 -7.89 -21.14 -17.33
CA GLY A 185 -8.13 -20.05 -18.27
C GLY A 185 -6.99 -19.03 -18.26
N LEU A 186 -6.55 -18.60 -17.07
CA LEU A 186 -5.45 -17.65 -16.95
C LEU A 186 -4.11 -18.24 -17.44
N GLN A 187 -3.85 -19.53 -17.20
CA GLN A 187 -2.66 -20.19 -17.73
C GLN A 187 -2.66 -20.21 -19.26
N ALA A 188 -3.81 -20.49 -19.88
CA ALA A 188 -3.95 -20.46 -21.34
C ALA A 188 -3.70 -19.05 -21.90
N GLU A 189 -4.15 -17.99 -21.21
CA GLU A 189 -3.85 -16.60 -21.61
C GLU A 189 -2.36 -16.26 -21.52
N ILE A 190 -1.66 -16.78 -20.50
CA ILE A 190 -0.20 -16.64 -20.33
C ILE A 190 0.53 -17.37 -21.45
N ASP A 191 0.17 -18.63 -21.72
CA ASP A 191 0.78 -19.45 -22.76
C ASP A 191 0.57 -18.84 -24.16
N ALA A 192 -0.58 -18.18 -24.38
CA ALA A 192 -0.88 -17.44 -25.61
C ALA A 192 -0.22 -16.05 -25.68
N GLY A 193 0.46 -15.58 -24.62
CA GLY A 193 1.08 -14.25 -24.57
C GLY A 193 0.08 -13.09 -24.48
N THR A 194 -1.17 -13.36 -24.11
CA THR A 194 -2.26 -12.36 -24.02
C THR A 194 -2.41 -11.75 -22.62
N ALA A 195 -1.69 -12.27 -21.63
CA ALA A 195 -1.61 -11.74 -20.26
C ALA A 195 -0.16 -11.32 -19.89
N PRO A 196 0.44 -10.32 -20.59
CA PRO A 196 1.83 -9.91 -20.36
C PRO A 196 2.11 -9.32 -18.97
N GLU A 197 1.08 -8.95 -18.22
CA GLU A 197 1.15 -8.47 -16.84
C GLU A 197 1.27 -9.60 -15.81
N VAL A 198 1.00 -10.86 -16.21
CA VAL A 198 0.98 -12.01 -15.29
C VAL A 198 2.26 -12.84 -15.41
N ALA A 199 2.98 -12.99 -14.30
CA ALA A 199 4.18 -13.82 -14.15
C ALA A 199 3.90 -15.31 -14.14
N GLY A 200 2.78 -15.70 -13.56
CA GLY A 200 2.39 -17.08 -13.41
C GLY A 200 1.06 -17.18 -12.69
N VAL A 201 0.48 -18.36 -12.76
CA VAL A 201 -0.71 -18.73 -12.01
C VAL A 201 -0.46 -20.05 -11.30
N HIS A 202 -0.92 -20.14 -10.05
CA HIS A 202 -0.83 -21.33 -9.23
C HIS A 202 -2.18 -21.61 -8.58
N LEU A 203 -2.44 -22.87 -8.27
CA LEU A 203 -3.50 -23.20 -7.32
C LEU A 203 -3.01 -22.91 -5.89
N VAL A 204 -3.94 -22.58 -4.97
CA VAL A 204 -3.62 -22.51 -3.54
C VAL A 204 -3.03 -23.85 -3.11
N PRO A 205 -1.80 -23.88 -2.58
CA PRO A 205 -1.19 -25.13 -2.16
C PRO A 205 -1.90 -25.68 -0.92
N PRO A 206 -1.90 -27.01 -0.72
CA PRO A 206 -2.55 -27.63 0.44
C PRO A 206 -1.80 -27.36 1.75
N ASP A 207 -0.56 -26.89 1.67
CA ASP A 207 0.32 -26.71 2.82
C ASP A 207 0.91 -25.29 2.89
N HIS A 208 1.10 -24.82 4.14
CA HIS A 208 1.63 -23.49 4.45
C HIS A 208 3.07 -23.30 3.95
N HIS A 209 3.92 -24.32 4.01
CA HIS A 209 5.32 -24.24 3.59
C HIS A 209 5.45 -23.97 2.09
N GLU A 210 4.59 -24.59 1.27
CA GLU A 210 4.57 -24.34 -0.17
C GLU A 210 4.10 -22.91 -0.49
N LEU A 211 3.14 -22.38 0.27
CA LEU A 211 2.73 -20.97 0.11
C LEU A 211 3.87 -20.02 0.50
N VAL A 212 4.57 -20.28 1.62
CA VAL A 212 5.77 -19.50 2.00
C VAL A 212 6.82 -19.55 0.92
N LYS A 213 7.09 -20.73 0.36
CA LYS A 213 8.05 -20.90 -0.72
C LYS A 213 7.66 -20.06 -1.93
N LEU A 214 6.39 -20.08 -2.33
CA LEU A 214 5.89 -19.28 -3.45
C LEU A 214 6.07 -17.77 -3.20
N VAL A 215 5.77 -17.31 -1.98
CA VAL A 215 5.97 -15.91 -1.57
C VAL A 215 7.47 -15.53 -1.59
N ASN A 216 8.32 -16.36 -0.99
CA ASN A 216 9.76 -16.12 -0.89
C ASN A 216 10.47 -16.18 -2.25
N ASP A 217 10.05 -17.09 -3.13
CA ASP A 217 10.61 -17.22 -4.49
C ASP A 217 10.24 -15.99 -5.34
N PHE A 218 9.01 -15.50 -5.23
CA PHE A 218 8.54 -14.36 -6.01
C PHE A 218 9.07 -13.01 -5.48
N LYS A 219 9.21 -12.89 -4.15
CA LYS A 219 9.58 -11.66 -3.43
C LYS A 219 8.63 -10.49 -3.76
N PRO A 220 7.33 -10.59 -3.42
CA PRO A 220 6.37 -9.55 -3.74
C PRO A 220 6.65 -8.26 -2.97
N HIS A 221 6.45 -7.12 -3.63
CA HIS A 221 6.34 -5.82 -2.96
C HIS A 221 4.96 -5.62 -2.34
N VAL A 222 3.92 -6.23 -2.92
CA VAL A 222 2.55 -6.20 -2.39
C VAL A 222 2.02 -7.62 -2.28
N LEU A 223 1.52 -7.98 -1.10
CA LEU A 223 0.81 -9.22 -0.85
C LEU A 223 -0.69 -8.92 -0.71
N HIS A 224 -1.49 -9.41 -1.64
CA HIS A 224 -2.93 -9.19 -1.68
C HIS A 224 -3.68 -10.48 -1.40
N LEU A 225 -4.63 -10.43 -0.48
CA LEU A 225 -5.46 -11.57 -0.11
C LEU A 225 -6.93 -11.22 -0.27
N PHE A 226 -7.60 -11.88 -1.20
CA PHE A 226 -9.06 -11.89 -1.35
C PHE A 226 -9.58 -13.25 -0.91
N CYS A 227 -10.05 -13.34 0.33
CA CYS A 227 -10.36 -14.61 0.99
C CYS A 227 -11.36 -14.40 2.13
N HIS A 228 -11.61 -15.44 2.93
CA HIS A 228 -12.37 -15.29 4.17
C HIS A 228 -11.45 -14.82 5.30
N GLY A 229 -11.93 -13.91 6.15
CA GLY A 229 -11.27 -13.53 7.40
C GLY A 229 -12.20 -13.75 8.58
N SER A 230 -11.62 -13.89 9.77
CA SER A 230 -12.33 -14.14 11.02
C SER A 230 -11.50 -13.67 12.21
N THR A 231 -12.16 -13.19 13.26
CA THR A 231 -11.52 -12.91 14.56
C THR A 231 -11.60 -14.07 15.55
N VAL A 232 -12.28 -15.17 15.23
CA VAL A 232 -12.57 -16.29 16.16
C VAL A 232 -11.90 -17.58 15.69
N PRO A 233 -11.15 -18.31 16.55
CA PRO A 233 -10.83 -17.98 17.95
C PRO A 233 -9.75 -16.91 18.10
N VAL A 234 -8.97 -16.68 17.03
CA VAL A 234 -7.97 -15.62 16.91
C VAL A 234 -8.07 -14.98 15.52
N PRO A 235 -7.59 -13.74 15.33
CA PRO A 235 -7.55 -13.09 14.03
C PRO A 235 -6.73 -13.88 12.99
N HIS A 236 -7.40 -14.31 11.92
CA HIS A 236 -6.79 -15.10 10.86
C HIS A 236 -7.51 -14.90 9.53
N VAL A 237 -6.88 -15.36 8.44
CA VAL A 237 -7.53 -15.55 7.14
C VAL A 237 -7.59 -17.03 6.77
N ARG A 238 -8.58 -17.40 5.95
CA ARG A 238 -8.80 -18.76 5.47
C ARG A 238 -8.81 -18.77 3.95
N LEU A 239 -7.92 -19.57 3.39
CA LEU A 239 -7.80 -19.81 1.96
C LEU A 239 -8.48 -21.12 1.61
N ALA A 240 -9.47 -21.05 0.73
CA ALA A 240 -10.06 -22.22 0.10
C ALA A 240 -9.04 -22.95 -0.78
N LEU A 241 -9.05 -24.27 -0.70
CA LEU A 241 -8.32 -25.15 -1.62
C LEU A 241 -9.20 -25.51 -2.80
N LYS A 242 -8.59 -25.96 -3.91
CA LYS A 242 -9.32 -26.46 -5.09
C LYS A 242 -10.41 -27.49 -4.71
N GLN A 243 -10.07 -28.43 -3.83
CA GLN A 243 -10.98 -29.50 -3.42
C GLN A 243 -12.20 -29.01 -2.65
N ASP A 244 -12.12 -27.84 -2.00
CA ASP A 244 -13.22 -27.26 -1.22
C ASP A 244 -14.39 -26.82 -2.12
N TRP A 245 -14.11 -26.51 -3.40
CA TRP A 245 -15.14 -26.12 -4.38
C TRP A 245 -15.98 -27.29 -4.90
N ALA A 246 -15.46 -28.51 -4.80
CA ALA A 246 -16.16 -29.72 -5.26
C ALA A 246 -16.80 -30.50 -4.09
N ALA A 247 -16.43 -30.19 -2.85
CA ALA A 247 -16.90 -30.91 -1.68
C ALA A 247 -18.32 -30.50 -1.27
N ALA A 248 -19.15 -31.47 -0.90
CA ALA A 248 -20.47 -31.21 -0.30
C ALA A 248 -20.37 -30.58 1.10
N ASP A 249 -19.31 -30.92 1.83
CA ASP A 249 -18.92 -30.31 3.10
C ASP A 249 -17.45 -29.85 3.00
N PRO A 250 -17.23 -28.58 2.63
CA PRO A 250 -15.89 -28.05 2.41
C PRO A 250 -15.03 -28.11 3.67
N GLY A 251 -13.72 -28.36 3.50
CA GLY A 251 -12.79 -28.40 4.61
C GLY A 251 -12.58 -27.04 5.26
N ILE A 252 -11.72 -27.00 6.29
CA ILE A 252 -11.37 -25.73 6.94
C ILE A 252 -10.53 -24.80 6.05
N GLY A 253 -9.99 -25.30 4.93
CA GLY A 253 -9.03 -24.60 4.09
C GLY A 253 -7.67 -24.43 4.77
N LEU A 254 -6.81 -23.60 4.19
CA LEU A 254 -5.54 -23.20 4.78
C LEU A 254 -5.73 -21.93 5.61
N ALA A 255 -5.55 -22.02 6.93
CA ALA A 255 -5.64 -20.88 7.84
C ALA A 255 -4.26 -20.20 8.03
N LEU A 256 -4.22 -18.87 7.95
CA LEU A 256 -3.03 -18.06 8.18
C LEU A 256 -3.28 -17.06 9.31
N GLU A 257 -2.55 -17.24 10.40
CA GLU A 257 -2.43 -16.28 11.51
C GLU A 257 -1.14 -15.48 11.35
N LYS A 258 -0.92 -14.50 12.23
CA LYS A 258 0.27 -13.63 12.19
C LYS A 258 1.59 -14.40 12.21
N GLU A 259 1.67 -15.54 12.91
CA GLU A 259 2.86 -16.37 12.97
C GLU A 259 3.19 -16.98 11.60
N GLN A 260 2.18 -17.31 10.78
CA GLN A 260 2.38 -17.79 9.41
C GLN A 260 2.85 -16.66 8.49
N PHE A 261 2.33 -15.45 8.65
CA PHE A 261 2.75 -14.27 7.87
C PHE A 261 4.20 -13.86 8.16
N ALA A 262 4.65 -13.96 9.41
CA ALA A 262 6.04 -13.65 9.77
C ALA A 262 7.05 -14.45 8.95
N LYS A 263 6.67 -15.65 8.49
CA LYS A 263 7.52 -16.55 7.69
C LYS A 263 7.71 -16.10 6.25
N PHE A 264 6.87 -15.19 5.74
CA PHE A 264 7.02 -14.57 4.42
C PHE A 264 8.20 -13.58 4.34
N THR A 265 8.84 -13.29 5.48
CA THR A 265 9.94 -12.31 5.56
C THR A 265 11.31 -12.94 5.86
N TRP A 266 11.39 -14.27 6.05
CA TRP A 266 12.60 -14.92 6.55
C TRP A 266 13.80 -14.88 5.59
N ASP A 267 13.55 -14.98 4.28
CA ASP A 267 14.62 -15.13 3.26
C ASP A 267 14.62 -13.98 2.22
N THR A 268 13.94 -12.88 2.51
CA THR A 268 13.83 -11.74 1.58
C THR A 268 14.46 -10.49 2.17
N ASP A 269 15.05 -9.66 1.30
CA ASP A 269 15.60 -8.34 1.66
C ASP A 269 14.45 -7.34 1.96
N GLY A 270 13.61 -7.64 2.97
CA GLY A 270 12.66 -6.68 3.55
C GLY A 270 11.16 -7.02 3.52
N GLY A 271 10.75 -8.22 3.08
CA GLY A 271 9.33 -8.61 3.03
C GLY A 271 8.46 -7.75 2.09
N PRO A 272 7.13 -7.95 2.08
CA PRO A 272 6.23 -7.08 1.35
C PRO A 272 6.18 -5.68 1.97
N TRP A 273 6.02 -4.66 1.11
CA TRP A 273 5.85 -3.26 1.50
C TRP A 273 4.41 -2.97 1.95
N LEU A 274 3.45 -3.69 1.38
CA LEU A 274 2.04 -3.58 1.72
C LEU A 274 1.42 -4.97 1.76
N VAL A 275 0.66 -5.25 2.83
CA VAL A 275 -0.29 -6.37 2.87
C VAL A 275 -1.71 -5.85 2.76
N VAL A 276 -2.49 -6.37 1.82
CA VAL A 276 -3.91 -6.02 1.65
C VAL A 276 -4.75 -7.23 2.02
N LEU A 277 -5.37 -7.18 3.21
CA LEU A 277 -6.36 -8.15 3.69
C LEU A 277 -7.74 -7.73 3.16
N ASN A 278 -7.99 -7.97 1.87
CA ASN A 278 -9.26 -7.67 1.21
C ASN A 278 -10.31 -8.76 1.51
N CYS A 279 -10.53 -8.99 2.80
CA CYS A 279 -11.38 -10.02 3.36
C CYS A 279 -12.20 -9.45 4.51
N CYS A 280 -13.24 -10.17 4.94
CA CYS A 280 -13.99 -9.82 6.15
C CYS A 280 -13.05 -9.68 7.35
N GLU A 281 -13.28 -8.67 8.18
CA GLU A 281 -12.71 -8.58 9.54
C GLU A 281 -11.16 -8.57 9.64
N GLY A 282 -10.42 -8.35 8.54
CA GLY A 282 -8.94 -8.29 8.57
C GLY A 282 -8.36 -7.17 9.44
N ALA A 283 -9.16 -6.13 9.72
CA ALA A 283 -8.86 -5.02 10.62
C ALA A 283 -9.81 -4.95 11.83
N ALA A 284 -10.64 -5.96 12.07
CA ALA A 284 -11.50 -6.02 13.23
C ALA A 284 -10.68 -6.37 14.48
N SER A 285 -10.98 -5.71 15.60
CA SER A 285 -10.43 -6.02 16.92
C SER A 285 -11.58 -6.40 17.85
N SER A 286 -11.49 -7.54 18.54
CA SER A 286 -12.40 -7.82 19.65
C SER A 286 -11.99 -6.94 20.85
N GLY A 287 -12.95 -6.21 21.41
CA GLY A 287 -12.73 -5.20 22.46
C GLY A 287 -11.99 -5.69 23.71
N ASP A 288 -11.81 -7.00 23.87
CA ASP A 288 -11.12 -7.68 24.98
C ASP A 288 -9.58 -7.60 24.90
N GLY A 289 -9.05 -6.63 24.15
CA GLY A 289 -7.61 -6.38 24.00
C GLY A 289 -6.93 -7.23 22.93
N ALA A 290 -7.67 -7.99 22.12
CA ALA A 290 -7.12 -8.62 20.92
C ALA A 290 -6.89 -7.57 19.83
N THR A 291 -5.73 -7.64 19.20
CA THR A 291 -5.35 -6.76 18.08
C THR A 291 -5.86 -7.33 16.77
N SER A 292 -6.19 -6.47 15.81
CA SER A 292 -6.55 -6.94 14.47
C SER A 292 -5.36 -7.58 13.74
N LEU A 293 -5.63 -8.46 12.78
CA LEU A 293 -4.57 -9.10 11.99
C LEU A 293 -3.74 -8.05 11.24
N ALA A 294 -4.37 -7.10 10.55
CA ALA A 294 -3.68 -6.01 9.85
C ALA A 294 -2.70 -5.26 10.77
N ARG A 295 -3.14 -4.93 11.99
CA ARG A 295 -2.30 -4.29 13.00
C ARG A 295 -1.12 -5.16 13.42
N ASP A 296 -1.36 -6.45 13.65
CA ASP A 296 -0.32 -7.38 14.07
C ASP A 296 0.75 -7.54 13.00
N LEU A 297 0.39 -7.55 11.71
CA LEU A 297 1.34 -7.61 10.60
C LEU A 297 2.32 -6.43 10.63
N VAL A 298 1.82 -5.21 10.86
CA VAL A 298 2.67 -4.00 10.93
C VAL A 298 3.48 -3.97 12.21
N THR A 299 2.84 -4.27 13.35
CA THR A 299 3.51 -4.28 14.66
C THR A 299 4.67 -5.27 14.71
N LYS A 300 4.49 -6.46 14.12
CA LYS A 300 5.52 -7.51 14.02
C LYS A 300 6.55 -7.26 12.91
N GLY A 301 6.37 -6.24 12.09
CA GLY A 301 7.29 -5.89 11.01
C GLY A 301 7.21 -6.82 9.80
N VAL A 302 6.09 -7.50 9.58
CA VAL A 302 5.84 -8.28 8.35
C VAL A 302 5.82 -7.34 7.14
N ALA A 303 5.20 -6.17 7.31
CA ALA A 303 5.16 -5.11 6.31
C ALA A 303 5.12 -3.74 6.99
N PRO A 304 5.62 -2.67 6.34
CA PRO A 304 5.50 -1.31 6.85
C PRO A 304 4.07 -0.76 6.77
N ALA A 305 3.22 -1.32 5.92
CA ALA A 305 1.81 -0.96 5.80
C ALA A 305 0.92 -2.21 5.67
N ALA A 306 -0.29 -2.14 6.23
CA ALA A 306 -1.32 -3.14 6.01
C ALA A 306 -2.71 -2.49 5.92
N VAL A 307 -3.53 -2.94 4.98
CA VAL A 307 -4.95 -2.58 4.86
C VAL A 307 -5.78 -3.79 5.24
N GLY A 308 -6.84 -3.59 6.04
CA GLY A 308 -7.82 -4.63 6.32
C GLY A 308 -9.22 -4.06 6.53
N MET A 309 -10.23 -4.92 6.57
CA MET A 309 -11.63 -4.51 6.78
C MET A 309 -12.04 -4.62 8.23
N ARG A 310 -12.68 -3.58 8.76
CA ARG A 310 -13.16 -3.54 10.15
C ARG A 310 -14.37 -4.43 10.40
N GLU A 311 -15.15 -4.73 9.36
CA GLU A 311 -16.39 -5.50 9.43
C GLU A 311 -16.44 -6.46 8.22
N PRO A 312 -17.41 -7.40 8.18
CA PRO A 312 -17.68 -8.19 6.98
C PRO A 312 -17.98 -7.32 5.76
N ILE A 313 -17.45 -7.71 4.59
CA ILE A 313 -17.62 -6.98 3.33
C ILE A 313 -18.24 -7.84 2.24
N ARG A 314 -18.88 -7.16 1.28
CA ARG A 314 -19.38 -7.77 0.05
C ARG A 314 -18.27 -7.84 -1.00
N SER A 315 -18.31 -8.83 -1.89
CA SER A 315 -17.31 -8.95 -2.98
C SER A 315 -17.24 -7.71 -3.88
N ALA A 316 -18.37 -7.04 -4.15
CA ALA A 316 -18.39 -5.81 -4.93
C ALA A 316 -17.59 -4.66 -4.27
N VAL A 317 -17.63 -4.57 -2.93
CA VAL A 317 -16.84 -3.61 -2.14
C VAL A 317 -15.36 -3.95 -2.25
N ALA A 318 -15.00 -5.24 -2.13
CA ALA A 318 -13.63 -5.71 -2.28
C ALA A 318 -13.03 -5.31 -3.62
N SER A 319 -13.73 -5.58 -4.73
CA SER A 319 -13.23 -5.25 -6.06
C SER A 319 -13.20 -3.75 -6.33
N THR A 320 -14.16 -2.98 -5.80
CA THR A 320 -14.13 -1.51 -5.89
C THR A 320 -12.96 -0.92 -5.12
N LEU A 321 -12.63 -1.47 -3.95
CA LEU A 321 -11.43 -1.09 -3.20
C LEU A 321 -10.17 -1.38 -4.02
N THR A 322 -10.05 -2.58 -4.58
CA THR A 322 -8.90 -2.99 -5.39
C THR A 322 -8.70 -2.08 -6.59
N GLN A 323 -9.79 -1.77 -7.31
CA GLN A 323 -9.74 -0.82 -8.41
C GLN A 323 -9.19 0.55 -7.98
N GLY A 324 -9.72 1.11 -6.89
CA GLY A 324 -9.28 2.42 -6.40
C GLY A 324 -7.84 2.44 -5.88
N LEU A 325 -7.47 1.43 -5.07
CA LEU A 325 -6.16 1.34 -4.44
C LEU A 325 -5.05 1.10 -5.46
N TYR A 326 -5.19 0.09 -6.33
CA TYR A 326 -4.15 -0.23 -7.31
C TYR A 326 -4.10 0.76 -8.46
N GLY A 327 -5.24 1.33 -8.87
CA GLY A 327 -5.27 2.43 -9.83
C GLY A 327 -4.46 3.64 -9.34
N ALA A 328 -4.66 4.03 -8.07
CA ALA A 328 -3.90 5.12 -7.47
C ALA A 328 -2.42 4.77 -7.28
N LEU A 329 -2.10 3.59 -6.73
CA LEU A 329 -0.73 3.16 -6.47
C LEU A 329 0.08 3.09 -7.77
N LEU A 330 -0.43 2.37 -8.76
CA LEU A 330 0.31 2.17 -10.01
C LEU A 330 0.33 3.44 -10.86
N GLY A 331 -0.71 4.27 -10.81
CA GLY A 331 -0.72 5.60 -11.41
C GLY A 331 0.37 6.52 -10.84
N GLU A 332 0.53 6.56 -9.52
CA GLU A 332 1.59 7.31 -8.84
C GLU A 332 2.99 6.81 -9.25
N LEU A 333 3.21 5.49 -9.25
CA LEU A 333 4.49 4.91 -9.66
C LEU A 333 4.81 5.19 -11.14
N ALA A 334 3.81 5.10 -12.02
CA ALA A 334 3.97 5.42 -13.43
C ALA A 334 4.28 6.92 -13.64
N ALA A 335 3.63 7.81 -12.89
CA ALA A 335 3.90 9.25 -12.93
C ALA A 335 5.34 9.58 -12.49
N ARG A 336 5.80 8.99 -11.38
CA ARG A 336 7.20 9.16 -10.91
C ARG A 336 8.22 8.61 -11.91
N SER A 337 7.92 7.45 -12.51
CA SER A 337 8.77 6.85 -13.55
C SER A 337 8.92 7.78 -14.76
N LYS A 338 7.81 8.32 -15.27
CA LYS A 338 7.79 9.29 -16.39
C LYS A 338 8.52 10.59 -16.08
N ALA A 339 8.47 11.05 -14.82
CA ALA A 339 9.19 12.23 -14.38
C ALA A 339 10.72 12.02 -14.28
N GLY A 340 11.22 10.80 -14.51
CA GLY A 340 12.63 10.47 -14.32
C GLY A 340 13.06 10.63 -12.86
N ALA A 341 12.12 10.51 -11.92
CA ALA A 341 12.35 10.77 -10.51
C ALA A 341 13.20 9.63 -9.90
N THR A 342 14.52 9.79 -9.98
CA THR A 342 15.49 9.00 -9.21
C THR A 342 15.64 9.51 -7.79
N LEU A 343 14.99 10.62 -7.44
CA LEU A 343 14.99 11.19 -6.11
C LEU A 343 14.10 10.35 -5.19
N SER A 344 14.63 10.01 -4.01
CA SER A 344 13.85 9.41 -2.93
C SER A 344 12.71 10.36 -2.53
N ALA A 345 11.49 9.85 -2.56
CA ALA A 345 10.31 10.58 -2.13
C ALA A 345 9.37 9.67 -1.32
N PRO A 346 8.65 10.21 -0.32
CA PRO A 346 7.71 9.42 0.46
C PRO A 346 6.60 8.85 -0.46
N LEU A 347 6.28 7.57 -0.32
CA LEU A 347 5.05 6.99 -0.87
C LEU A 347 3.97 7.09 0.21
N ASP A 348 2.93 7.89 -0.06
CA ASP A 348 1.89 8.17 0.91
C ASP A 348 0.76 7.15 0.83
N TRP A 349 0.90 6.06 1.60
CA TRP A 349 -0.11 5.01 1.71
C TRP A 349 -1.48 5.52 2.15
N ALA A 350 -1.53 6.59 2.95
CA ALA A 350 -2.77 7.14 3.44
C ALA A 350 -3.53 7.86 2.32
N ALA A 351 -2.84 8.64 1.49
CA ALA A 351 -3.42 9.24 0.28
C ALA A 351 -3.90 8.17 -0.72
N LEU A 352 -3.13 7.10 -0.91
CA LEU A 352 -3.56 5.98 -1.76
C LEU A 352 -4.85 5.32 -1.24
N THR A 353 -5.00 5.23 0.08
CA THR A 353 -6.23 4.70 0.71
C THR A 353 -7.40 5.68 0.60
N VAL A 354 -7.15 7.00 0.66
CA VAL A 354 -8.18 8.03 0.39
C VAL A 354 -8.76 7.85 -1.01
N ALA A 355 -7.93 7.66 -2.03
CA ALA A 355 -8.39 7.40 -3.40
C ALA A 355 -9.29 6.15 -3.48
N ALA A 356 -8.92 5.09 -2.76
CA ALA A 356 -9.71 3.87 -2.69
C ALA A 356 -11.07 4.07 -2.00
N ARG A 357 -11.11 4.84 -0.90
CA ARG A 357 -12.36 5.19 -0.20
C ARG A 357 -13.25 6.12 -1.03
N ASN A 358 -12.68 7.10 -1.73
CA ASN A 358 -13.43 7.96 -2.65
C ASN A 358 -14.02 7.16 -3.82
N ARG A 359 -13.34 6.10 -4.27
CA ARG A 359 -13.89 5.17 -5.26
C ARG A 359 -15.10 4.41 -4.71
N LEU A 360 -15.04 3.94 -3.45
CA LEU A 360 -16.18 3.33 -2.78
C LEU A 360 -17.36 4.29 -2.65
N VAL A 361 -17.13 5.53 -2.23
CA VAL A 361 -18.16 6.59 -2.19
C VAL A 361 -18.82 6.77 -3.56
N SER A 362 -18.02 6.83 -4.62
CA SER A 362 -18.51 7.05 -5.99
C SER A 362 -19.20 5.81 -6.59
N GLY A 363 -18.90 4.61 -6.09
CA GLY A 363 -19.44 3.34 -6.57
C GLY A 363 -20.78 2.94 -5.95
N LEU A 364 -21.23 3.66 -4.91
CA LEU A 364 -22.46 3.37 -4.16
C LEU A 364 -23.73 3.79 -4.92
N GLY A 365 -24.06 3.05 -5.97
CA GLY A 365 -25.42 2.91 -6.53
C GLY A 365 -26.08 4.14 -7.17
N ALA A 366 -26.97 3.88 -8.14
CA ALA A 366 -27.83 4.91 -8.70
C ALA A 366 -28.87 5.34 -7.67
N GLY A 367 -28.89 6.63 -7.30
CA GLY A 367 -29.93 7.21 -6.45
C GLY A 367 -29.43 7.91 -5.18
N MET A 368 -28.12 7.86 -4.88
CA MET A 368 -27.51 8.69 -3.84
C MET A 368 -26.57 9.72 -4.46
N THR A 369 -26.58 10.92 -3.93
CA THR A 369 -25.52 11.91 -4.16
C THR A 369 -24.24 11.46 -3.43
N PRO A 370 -23.05 11.92 -3.85
CA PRO A 370 -21.82 11.63 -3.14
C PRO A 370 -21.84 12.07 -1.66
N ALA A 371 -22.57 13.14 -1.33
CA ALA A 371 -22.73 13.59 0.07
C ALA A 371 -23.55 12.57 0.88
N GLU A 372 -24.70 12.15 0.38
CA GLU A 372 -25.53 11.12 1.03
C GLU A 372 -24.78 9.79 1.18
N ALA A 373 -24.04 9.36 0.15
CA ALA A 373 -23.24 8.15 0.20
C ALA A 373 -22.17 8.21 1.30
N ARG A 374 -21.54 9.37 1.52
CA ARG A 374 -20.56 9.56 2.59
C ARG A 374 -21.18 9.44 3.98
N ASP A 375 -22.35 10.04 4.19
CA ASP A 375 -22.99 10.09 5.50
C ASP A 375 -23.72 8.78 5.86
N GLN A 376 -24.28 8.09 4.86
CA GLN A 376 -25.18 6.94 5.04
C GLN A 376 -24.52 5.58 4.81
N SER A 377 -23.52 5.49 3.94
CA SER A 377 -22.90 4.20 3.62
C SER A 377 -21.67 3.93 4.45
N ARG A 378 -21.66 2.82 5.17
CA ARG A 378 -20.50 2.40 5.96
C ARG A 378 -19.35 1.87 5.10
N GLU A 379 -19.59 1.50 3.85
CA GLU A 379 -18.63 0.70 3.05
C GLU A 379 -17.28 1.38 2.85
N TRP A 380 -17.25 2.70 2.67
CA TRP A 380 -16.00 3.45 2.52
C TRP A 380 -15.21 3.58 3.84
N THR A 381 -15.85 3.34 4.99
CA THR A 381 -15.24 3.41 6.32
C THR A 381 -14.62 2.07 6.77
N LEU A 382 -14.91 0.98 6.04
CA LEU A 382 -14.46 -0.36 6.40
C LEU A 382 -12.95 -0.59 6.21
N PRO A 383 -12.31 -0.10 5.12
CA PRO A 383 -10.88 -0.24 4.93
C PRO A 383 -10.11 0.62 5.93
N ALA A 384 -9.46 -0.03 6.90
CA ALA A 384 -8.54 0.60 7.84
C ALA A 384 -7.09 0.35 7.39
N LEU A 385 -6.31 1.43 7.34
CA LEU A 385 -4.89 1.39 7.03
C LEU A 385 -4.08 1.50 8.33
N TYR A 386 -3.21 0.52 8.57
CA TYR A 386 -2.18 0.53 9.60
C TYR A 386 -0.82 0.81 8.97
N LEU A 387 -0.08 1.72 9.59
CA LEU A 387 1.27 2.12 9.16
C LEU A 387 2.25 2.00 10.31
N ARG A 388 3.51 1.75 9.98
CA ARG A 388 4.61 2.08 10.87
C ARG A 388 4.68 3.60 11.09
N TRP A 389 5.30 4.00 12.20
CA TRP A 389 5.51 5.40 12.53
C TRP A 389 6.41 6.14 11.53
N GLU A 390 7.39 5.43 10.96
CA GLU A 390 8.37 6.00 10.05
C GLU A 390 7.83 6.13 8.63
N ASP A 391 8.14 7.24 7.97
CA ASP A 391 7.75 7.46 6.58
C ASP A 391 8.35 6.39 5.65
N PHE A 392 7.53 5.87 4.74
CA PHE A 392 7.96 4.96 3.69
C PHE A 392 8.63 5.76 2.56
N GLN A 393 9.96 5.81 2.57
CA GLN A 393 10.74 6.47 1.52
C GLN A 393 10.95 5.52 0.35
N LEU A 394 10.56 5.93 -0.85
CA LEU A 394 10.68 5.15 -2.07
C LEU A 394 11.55 5.86 -3.11
N GLN A 395 12.48 5.13 -3.69
CA GLN A 395 13.24 5.52 -4.87
C GLN A 395 12.93 4.57 -6.02
N LEU A 396 12.52 5.12 -7.16
CA LEU A 396 12.48 4.37 -8.41
C LEU A 396 13.87 4.32 -9.00
N VAL A 397 14.35 3.12 -9.27
CA VAL A 397 15.62 2.86 -9.93
C VAL A 397 15.32 2.37 -11.33
N ALA A 398 15.99 2.95 -12.33
CA ALA A 398 15.88 2.44 -13.70
C ALA A 398 16.23 0.94 -13.73
N PRO A 399 15.49 0.11 -14.49
CA PRO A 399 15.83 -1.30 -14.65
C PRO A 399 17.31 -1.44 -15.02
N ARG A 400 18.04 -2.35 -14.40
CA ARG A 400 19.40 -2.70 -14.80
C ARG A 400 19.33 -3.88 -15.74
N ASP A 401 20.17 -3.89 -16.76
CA ASP A 401 20.40 -5.10 -17.55
C ASP A 401 21.08 -6.17 -16.67
N PRO A 402 20.98 -7.46 -17.03
CA PRO A 402 21.59 -8.57 -16.27
C PRO A 402 23.11 -8.44 -16.03
N GLY A 403 23.79 -7.54 -16.75
CA GLY A 403 25.20 -7.17 -16.56
C GLY A 403 25.45 -5.98 -15.61
N GLY A 404 24.41 -5.44 -14.96
CA GLY A 404 24.51 -4.33 -14.00
C GLY A 404 24.53 -2.92 -14.61
N ALA A 405 24.56 -2.80 -15.94
CA ALA A 405 24.41 -1.51 -16.62
C ALA A 405 22.96 -1.01 -16.53
N PRO A 406 22.71 0.30 -16.34
CA PRO A 406 21.37 0.86 -16.47
C PRO A 406 20.79 0.54 -17.85
N ARG A 407 19.58 -0.01 -17.91
CA ARG A 407 18.89 -0.28 -19.16
C ARG A 407 18.53 1.06 -19.78
N THR A 408 19.31 1.45 -20.77
CA THR A 408 19.17 2.75 -21.42
C THR A 408 17.95 2.73 -22.34
N ASP A 409 17.08 3.74 -22.26
CA ASP A 409 16.02 3.96 -23.25
C ASP A 409 16.62 3.90 -24.68
N PRO A 410 16.06 3.12 -25.62
CA PRO A 410 16.57 3.02 -26.99
C PRO A 410 16.79 4.37 -27.68
N GLU A 411 15.93 5.37 -27.44
CA GLU A 411 16.10 6.70 -28.02
C GLU A 411 17.27 7.45 -27.38
N GLN A 412 17.35 7.42 -26.04
CA GLN A 412 18.47 7.98 -25.29
C GLN A 412 19.80 7.31 -25.65
N ALA A 413 19.82 5.99 -25.81
CA ALA A 413 20.98 5.21 -26.22
C ALA A 413 21.41 5.57 -27.65
N ARG A 414 20.44 5.78 -28.56
CA ARG A 414 20.72 6.26 -29.92
C ARG A 414 21.29 7.68 -29.89
N ALA A 415 20.74 8.58 -29.06
CA ALA A 415 21.26 9.94 -28.92
C ALA A 415 22.70 9.94 -28.40
N TRP A 416 23.01 9.12 -27.39
CA TRP A 416 24.38 8.98 -26.87
C TRP A 416 25.35 8.40 -27.91
N ARG A 417 24.93 7.39 -28.69
CA ARG A 417 25.75 6.87 -29.80
C ARG A 417 26.05 7.95 -30.86
N LEU A 418 25.06 8.78 -31.19
CA LEU A 418 25.26 9.90 -32.12
C LEU A 418 26.21 10.96 -31.55
N GLU A 419 26.13 11.26 -30.25
CA GLU A 419 27.04 12.19 -29.57
C GLU A 419 28.48 11.65 -29.58
N VAL A 420 28.68 10.37 -29.26
CA VAL A 420 29.98 9.70 -29.34
C VAL A 420 30.56 9.81 -30.76
N ALA A 421 29.79 9.45 -31.79
CA ALA A 421 30.23 9.49 -33.18
C ALA A 421 30.62 10.92 -33.63
N ALA A 422 29.86 11.93 -33.17
CA ALA A 422 30.17 13.33 -33.44
C ALA A 422 31.48 13.77 -32.75
N LEU A 423 31.69 13.41 -31.48
CA LEU A 423 32.90 13.74 -30.73
C LEU A 423 34.15 13.05 -31.32
N GLN A 424 34.04 11.78 -31.70
CA GLN A 424 35.12 11.05 -32.38
C GLN A 424 35.47 11.68 -33.73
N SER A 425 34.47 12.07 -34.51
CA SER A 425 34.68 12.77 -35.79
C SER A 425 35.40 14.11 -35.61
N LEU A 426 35.04 14.88 -34.58
CA LEU A 426 35.71 16.14 -34.23
C LEU A 426 37.16 15.91 -33.77
N LEU A 427 37.40 14.87 -32.97
CA LEU A 427 38.74 14.50 -32.52
C LEU A 427 39.67 14.10 -33.67
N ALA A 428 39.13 13.39 -34.67
CA ALA A 428 39.87 12.98 -35.86
C ALA A 428 40.20 14.17 -36.79
N ALA A 429 39.32 15.17 -36.86
CA ALA A 429 39.51 16.37 -37.68
C ALA A 429 40.50 17.39 -37.06
N LEU A 430 40.83 17.27 -35.77
CA LEU A 430 41.71 18.22 -35.10
C LEU A 430 43.19 18.02 -35.52
N PRO A 431 43.90 19.10 -35.91
CA PRO A 431 45.33 19.04 -36.19
C PRO A 431 46.16 18.58 -34.99
N PRO A 432 47.33 17.95 -35.21
CA PRO A 432 48.27 17.64 -34.15
C PRO A 432 48.68 18.91 -33.38
N GLY A 433 48.65 18.87 -32.05
CA GLY A 433 49.08 19.98 -31.20
C GLY A 433 48.09 21.13 -31.01
N GLN A 434 46.87 21.03 -31.55
CA GLN A 434 45.78 21.99 -31.28
C GLN A 434 44.66 21.36 -30.45
N GLY A 435 44.02 22.20 -29.61
CA GLY A 435 42.81 21.85 -28.88
C GLY A 435 43.00 20.81 -27.78
N GLU A 436 44.16 20.78 -27.10
CA GLU A 436 44.47 19.77 -26.08
C GLU A 436 43.41 19.70 -24.97
N ALA A 437 42.92 20.85 -24.49
CA ALA A 437 41.81 20.91 -23.52
C ALA A 437 40.52 20.30 -24.06
N PHE A 438 40.21 20.52 -25.36
CA PHE A 438 39.04 19.90 -25.99
C PHE A 438 39.23 18.40 -26.15
N ARG A 439 40.44 17.93 -26.50
CA ARG A 439 40.73 16.49 -26.62
C ARG A 439 40.51 15.76 -25.30
N VAL A 440 40.98 16.34 -24.19
CA VAL A 440 40.77 15.80 -22.84
C VAL A 440 39.28 15.78 -22.49
N GLY A 441 38.56 16.88 -22.74
CA GLY A 441 37.12 16.96 -22.45
C GLY A 441 36.28 15.98 -23.27
N ALA A 442 36.54 15.87 -24.58
CA ALA A 442 35.85 14.95 -25.47
C ALA A 442 36.14 13.48 -25.11
N ALA A 443 37.38 13.13 -24.78
CA ALA A 443 37.73 11.77 -24.34
C ALA A 443 37.04 11.41 -23.02
N ALA A 444 36.99 12.33 -22.05
CA ALA A 444 36.27 12.12 -20.79
C ALA A 444 34.77 11.93 -21.03
N ARG A 445 34.16 12.74 -21.91
CA ARG A 445 32.74 12.62 -22.27
C ARG A 445 32.43 11.31 -23.00
N ILE A 446 33.28 10.88 -23.93
CA ILE A 446 33.14 9.58 -24.60
C ILE A 446 33.20 8.44 -23.58
N ALA A 447 34.15 8.47 -22.63
CA ALA A 447 34.25 7.44 -21.59
C ALA A 447 33.02 7.40 -20.67
N GLU A 448 32.47 8.57 -20.31
CA GLU A 448 31.23 8.68 -19.54
C GLU A 448 30.04 8.06 -20.31
N LEU A 449 29.86 8.43 -21.58
CA LEU A 449 28.78 7.91 -22.42
C LEU A 449 28.92 6.40 -22.68
N ALA A 450 30.14 5.90 -22.86
CA ALA A 450 30.41 4.47 -23.00
C ALA A 450 30.00 3.69 -21.74
N ALA A 451 30.35 4.21 -20.55
CA ALA A 451 29.95 3.62 -19.28
C ALA A 451 28.42 3.61 -19.11
N LEU A 452 27.73 4.68 -19.51
CA LEU A 452 26.26 4.75 -19.49
C LEU A 452 25.60 3.75 -20.45
N LEU A 453 26.22 3.49 -21.60
CA LEU A 453 25.79 2.50 -22.60
C LEU A 453 26.15 1.05 -22.23
N GLY A 454 26.94 0.84 -21.16
CA GLY A 454 27.42 -0.49 -20.77
C GLY A 454 28.40 -1.12 -21.76
N VAL A 455 29.13 -0.31 -22.54
CA VAL A 455 30.13 -0.75 -23.53
C VAL A 455 31.49 -0.13 -23.23
N THR A 456 32.57 -0.76 -23.70
CA THR A 456 33.90 -0.13 -23.61
C THR A 456 34.04 0.94 -24.71
N PRO A 457 34.85 1.99 -24.49
CA PRO A 457 35.11 3.01 -25.51
C PRO A 457 35.56 2.43 -26.85
N GLU A 458 36.33 1.34 -26.83
CA GLU A 458 36.83 0.66 -28.03
C GLU A 458 35.73 -0.10 -28.78
N ALA A 459 34.71 -0.61 -28.08
CA ALA A 459 33.60 -1.33 -28.69
C ALA A 459 32.61 -0.39 -29.44
N LEU A 460 32.75 0.92 -29.28
CA LEU A 460 31.95 1.92 -29.99
C LEU A 460 32.45 2.18 -31.43
N ASP A 461 33.70 1.82 -31.75
CA ASP A 461 34.27 1.97 -33.10
C ASP A 461 33.86 0.83 -34.07
N GLU A 462 33.32 -0.29 -33.57
CA GLU A 462 33.02 -1.49 -34.36
C GLU A 462 31.53 -1.68 -34.72
N ALA A 463 30.64 -0.83 -34.22
CA ALA A 463 29.20 -0.92 -34.49
C ALA A 463 28.77 0.09 -35.58
N PRO A 464 28.19 -0.36 -36.72
CA PRO A 464 27.71 0.51 -37.78
C PRO A 464 26.51 1.39 -37.36
#